data_AF-A0A432RTP7-F1
#
_entry.id   AF-A0A432RTP7-F1
#
_cell.length_a   1.000
_cell.length_b   1.000
_cell.length_c   1.000
_cell.angle_alpha   90.00
_cell.angle_beta   90.00
_cell.angle_gamma   90.00
#
_symmetry.space_group_name_H-M   'P 1'
#
loop_
_entity.id
_entity.type
_entity.pdbx_description
1 polymer ?
#
loop_
_entity_poly.entity_id
_entity_poly.type
_entity_poly.pdbx_seq_one_letter_code
_entity_poly.pdbx_strand_id
1 'polypeptide(L)'
;MPELPEIETTKNGIAPHILNQTIEHIEIRQPKLRWPIPDDVSIKLPGQVVRRVTRRGKYIGVQTDAGTLIIHLGMSGSLYFVAPETPPMFHDHVDIHFAGLNKVLRYTDPRRFGAMLWQEGDWQLHELISHLGPEPLTDAFNMEYLYEKAKGRKQAIKQFIMDSKIVVGVGNIYANEALFMAGIRPTRAAGNISKARLNVFVECIKSVLAAAIEQGGTTLKDFVSGEGKPGYFKQELKVYGRADQPCVICKAPLKEIRQGQRSTVYCSTCQK
;
A
#
# COMPACT_ATOMS: atom_id res chain seq x y z
N MET A 1 -2.96 -4.37 -7.32
CA MET A 1 -2.69 -3.01 -6.82
C MET A 1 -2.21 -3.16 -5.40
N PRO A 2 -0.96 -2.81 -5.09
CA PRO A 2 -0.47 -2.82 -3.72
C PRO A 2 -1.31 -1.88 -2.84
N GLU A 3 -1.71 -2.38 -1.68
CA GLU A 3 -2.33 -1.60 -0.60
C GLU A 3 -1.34 -1.52 0.56
N LEU A 4 -1.77 -1.09 1.76
CA LEU A 4 -0.81 -0.86 2.85
C LEU A 4 0.06 -2.08 3.19
N PRO A 5 -0.49 -3.30 3.31
CA PRO A 5 0.32 -4.48 3.64
C PRO A 5 1.44 -4.73 2.63
N GLU A 6 1.17 -4.68 1.33
CA GLU A 6 2.20 -4.91 0.31
C GLU A 6 3.27 -3.82 0.33
N ILE A 7 2.89 -2.56 0.61
CA ILE A 7 3.85 -1.46 0.74
C ILE A 7 4.72 -1.63 1.99
N GLU A 8 4.12 -2.04 3.11
CA GLU A 8 4.85 -2.32 4.35
C GLU A 8 5.83 -3.49 4.18
N THR A 9 5.38 -4.58 3.54
CA THR A 9 6.22 -5.71 3.16
C THR A 9 7.37 -5.25 2.25
N THR A 10 7.09 -4.47 1.20
CA THR A 10 8.14 -3.93 0.31
C THR A 10 9.16 -3.12 1.10
N LYS A 11 8.70 -2.19 1.95
CA LYS A 11 9.55 -1.36 2.82
C LYS A 11 10.43 -2.22 3.74
N ASN A 12 9.85 -3.25 4.37
CA ASN A 12 10.58 -4.18 5.24
C ASN A 12 11.58 -5.05 4.47
N GLY A 13 11.32 -5.38 3.20
CA GLY A 13 12.23 -6.13 2.35
C GLY A 13 13.44 -5.31 1.88
N ILE A 14 13.27 -4.00 1.65
CA ILE A 14 14.38 -3.15 1.16
C ILE A 14 15.19 -2.52 2.29
N ALA A 15 14.55 -2.14 3.40
CA ALA A 15 15.17 -1.33 4.45
C ALA A 15 16.46 -1.93 5.04
N PRO A 16 16.53 -3.24 5.37
CA PRO A 16 17.73 -3.85 5.97
C PRO A 16 18.96 -3.79 5.06
N HIS A 17 18.75 -3.60 3.76
CA HIS A 17 19.81 -3.62 2.76
C HIS A 17 20.30 -2.24 2.35
N ILE A 18 19.43 -1.22 2.42
CA ILE A 18 19.77 0.14 1.99
C ILE A 18 20.06 1.07 3.17
N LEU A 19 19.62 0.74 4.38
CA LEU A 19 19.86 1.57 5.56
C LEU A 19 21.36 1.75 5.80
N ASN A 20 21.77 2.99 6.08
CA ASN A 20 23.16 3.42 6.24
C ASN A 20 24.06 3.24 5.01
N GLN A 21 23.49 2.86 3.86
CA GLN A 21 24.23 2.82 2.60
C GLN A 21 24.26 4.22 1.96
N THR A 22 25.34 4.51 1.26
CA THR A 22 25.46 5.73 0.45
C THR A 22 24.91 5.46 -0.94
N ILE A 23 24.00 6.30 -1.42
CA ILE A 23 23.50 6.23 -2.79
C ILE A 23 24.64 6.71 -3.70
N GLU A 24 25.12 5.85 -4.59
CA GLU A 24 26.22 6.17 -5.50
C GLU A 24 25.71 6.97 -6.69
N HIS A 25 24.69 6.45 -7.37
CA HIS A 25 23.99 7.14 -8.45
C HIS A 25 22.60 6.54 -8.68
N ILE A 26 21.79 7.23 -9.47
CA ILE A 26 20.45 6.80 -9.86
C ILE A 26 20.36 6.81 -11.38
N GLU A 27 20.02 5.67 -11.97
CA GLU A 27 19.82 5.54 -13.40
C GLU A 27 18.31 5.63 -13.71
N ILE A 28 17.90 6.70 -14.40
CA ILE A 28 16.50 6.92 -14.80
C ILE A 28 16.37 6.65 -16.30
N ARG A 29 15.71 5.54 -16.65
CA ARG A 29 15.47 5.12 -18.05
C ARG A 29 14.14 5.66 -18.58
N GLN A 30 13.18 5.88 -17.68
CA GLN A 30 11.87 6.45 -18.00
C GLN A 30 11.51 7.55 -16.99
N PRO A 31 11.70 8.84 -17.34
CA PRO A 31 11.40 9.95 -16.43
C PRO A 31 9.90 10.26 -16.30
N LYS A 32 9.04 9.71 -17.17
CA LYS A 32 7.59 9.96 -17.16
C LYS A 32 6.84 8.79 -16.55
N LEU A 33 6.53 8.89 -15.26
CA LEU A 33 5.61 8.00 -14.54
C LEU A 33 4.21 8.65 -14.47
N ARG A 34 3.46 8.47 -13.37
CA ARG A 34 2.20 9.20 -13.15
C ARG A 34 2.42 10.70 -13.12
N TRP A 35 3.54 11.09 -12.52
CA TRP A 35 4.11 12.43 -12.58
C TRP A 35 5.54 12.31 -13.12
N PRO A 36 6.09 13.37 -13.74
CA PRO A 36 7.51 13.42 -14.08
C PRO A 36 8.36 13.21 -12.83
N ILE A 37 9.43 12.42 -12.94
CA ILE A 37 10.44 12.29 -11.89
C ILE A 37 11.22 13.62 -11.85
N PRO A 38 11.28 14.33 -10.70
CA PRO A 38 12.02 15.57 -10.60
C PRO A 38 13.53 15.36 -10.80
N ASP A 39 14.21 16.30 -11.47
CA ASP A 39 15.66 16.24 -11.68
C ASP A 39 16.45 16.18 -10.36
N ASP A 40 15.87 16.75 -9.29
CA ASP A 40 16.38 16.65 -7.92
C ASP A 40 16.68 15.22 -7.49
N VAL A 41 15.91 14.23 -7.96
CA VAL A 41 16.15 12.80 -7.66
C VAL A 41 17.54 12.41 -8.17
N SER A 42 17.88 12.73 -9.41
CA SER A 42 19.20 12.41 -9.98
C SER A 42 20.33 13.34 -9.51
N ILE A 43 20.02 14.57 -9.09
CA ILE A 43 21.03 15.58 -8.73
C ILE A 43 21.39 15.53 -7.24
N LYS A 44 20.40 15.39 -6.35
CA LYS A 44 20.60 15.57 -4.90
C LYS A 44 20.81 14.27 -4.13
N LEU A 45 20.35 13.13 -4.64
CA LEU A 45 20.51 11.83 -3.97
C LEU A 45 21.91 11.21 -4.07
N PRO A 46 22.65 11.33 -5.18
CA PRO A 46 24.03 10.82 -5.23
C PRO A 46 24.90 11.39 -4.11
N GLY A 47 25.67 10.53 -3.45
CA GLY A 47 26.49 10.85 -2.28
C GLY A 47 25.74 10.90 -0.95
N GLN A 48 24.40 10.81 -0.94
CA GLN A 48 23.62 10.84 0.30
C GLN A 48 23.55 9.47 0.98
N VAL A 49 23.58 9.48 2.31
CA VAL A 49 23.39 8.28 3.13
C VAL A 49 21.91 8.09 3.44
N VAL A 50 21.39 6.88 3.24
CA VAL A 50 20.03 6.54 3.68
C VAL A 50 19.98 6.44 5.19
N ARG A 51 19.30 7.40 5.82
CA ARG A 51 19.14 7.49 7.27
C ARG A 51 17.96 6.69 7.79
N ARG A 52 16.85 6.69 7.05
CA ARG A 52 15.61 5.99 7.44
C ARG A 52 14.85 5.52 6.21
N VAL A 53 14.10 4.44 6.37
CA VAL A 53 13.13 3.97 5.39
C VAL A 53 11.79 3.80 6.09
N THR A 54 10.83 4.67 5.77
CA THR A 54 9.52 4.69 6.43
C THR A 54 8.39 4.54 5.41
N ARG A 55 7.16 4.40 5.91
CA ARG A 55 5.95 4.33 5.09
C ARG A 55 4.92 5.32 5.63
N ARG A 56 4.18 5.96 4.72
CA ARG A 56 2.97 6.73 5.01
C ARG A 56 1.88 6.31 4.03
N GLY A 57 0.82 5.68 4.54
CA GLY A 57 -0.22 5.10 3.70
C GLY A 57 0.35 4.13 2.67
N LYS A 58 0.31 4.52 1.39
CA LYS A 58 0.83 3.73 0.25
C LYS A 58 2.13 4.29 -0.34
N TYR A 59 2.78 5.20 0.38
CA TYR A 59 4.07 5.80 0.00
C TYR A 59 5.20 5.24 0.85
N ILE A 60 6.34 4.96 0.23
CA ILE A 60 7.61 4.65 0.89
C ILE A 60 8.46 5.92 0.87
N GLY A 61 9.02 6.30 2.02
CA GLY A 61 9.98 7.40 2.13
C GLY A 61 11.38 6.87 2.43
N VAL A 62 12.31 7.07 1.50
CA VAL A 62 13.76 6.82 1.70
C VAL A 62 14.40 8.15 2.07
N GLN A 63 14.68 8.32 3.36
CA GLN A 63 15.10 9.59 3.96
C GLN A 63 16.63 9.68 4.03
N THR A 64 17.13 10.83 3.64
CA THR A 64 18.55 11.22 3.71
C THR A 64 18.66 12.57 4.43
N ASP A 65 19.88 13.07 4.62
CA ASP A 65 20.08 14.39 5.25
C ASP A 65 19.65 15.54 4.30
N ALA A 66 19.76 15.35 2.98
CA ALA A 66 19.32 16.34 1.99
C ALA A 66 17.79 16.36 1.77
N GLY A 67 17.08 15.29 2.10
CA GLY A 67 15.65 15.16 1.83
C GLY A 67 15.20 13.71 1.68
N THR A 68 13.99 13.53 1.17
CA THR A 68 13.35 12.22 1.06
C THR A 68 12.97 11.90 -0.38
N LEU A 69 13.42 10.73 -0.86
CA LEU A 69 12.85 10.09 -2.04
C LEU A 69 11.53 9.43 -1.66
N ILE A 70 10.44 9.92 -2.24
CA ILE A 70 9.09 9.42 -2.04
C ILE A 70 8.72 8.50 -3.19
N ILE A 71 8.38 7.24 -2.89
CA ILE A 71 8.03 6.23 -3.88
C ILE A 71 6.58 5.78 -3.67
N HIS A 72 5.79 5.78 -4.75
CA HIS A 72 4.46 5.18 -4.78
C HIS A 72 4.42 4.09 -5.85
N LEU A 73 4.03 2.86 -5.50
CA LEU A 73 4.06 1.74 -6.45
C LEU A 73 2.90 1.74 -7.46
N GLY A 74 1.87 2.56 -7.26
CA GLY A 74 0.75 2.63 -8.18
C GLY A 74 -0.04 1.32 -8.19
N MET A 75 -0.31 0.77 -9.38
CA MET A 75 -1.06 -0.49 -9.50
C MET A 75 -0.20 -1.71 -9.80
N SER A 76 0.93 -1.51 -10.49
CA SER A 76 1.80 -2.55 -11.04
C SER A 76 3.27 -2.30 -10.76
N GLY A 77 3.60 -1.30 -9.94
CA GLY A 77 4.96 -1.01 -9.54
C GLY A 77 5.49 -2.03 -8.53
N SER A 78 6.76 -2.36 -8.65
CA SER A 78 7.49 -3.19 -7.69
C SER A 78 8.88 -2.63 -7.43
N LEU A 79 9.43 -2.94 -6.26
CA LEU A 79 10.82 -2.67 -5.88
C LEU A 79 11.46 -3.97 -5.45
N TYR A 80 12.61 -4.30 -6.01
CA TYR A 80 13.35 -5.52 -5.68
C TYR A 80 14.83 -5.35 -6.02
N PHE A 81 15.66 -6.21 -5.44
CA PHE A 81 17.08 -6.23 -5.74
C PHE A 81 17.39 -7.12 -6.94
N VAL A 82 18.35 -6.68 -7.75
CA VAL A 82 18.96 -7.46 -8.82
C VAL A 82 20.49 -7.40 -8.68
N ALA A 83 21.19 -8.33 -9.32
CA ALA A 83 22.64 -8.24 -9.43
C ALA A 83 23.03 -7.04 -10.32
N PRO A 84 24.16 -6.37 -10.10
CA PRO A 84 24.55 -5.19 -10.88
C PRO A 84 24.62 -5.43 -12.39
N GLU A 85 25.01 -6.64 -12.79
CA GLU A 85 25.11 -7.07 -14.19
C GLU A 85 23.77 -7.49 -14.82
N THR A 86 22.68 -7.58 -14.05
CA THR A 86 21.38 -7.95 -14.59
C THR A 86 20.86 -6.83 -15.51
N PRO A 87 20.72 -7.08 -16.83
CA PRO A 87 20.27 -6.05 -17.76
C PRO A 87 18.83 -5.62 -17.45
N PRO A 88 18.48 -4.34 -17.64
CA PRO A 88 17.12 -3.87 -17.46
C PRO A 88 16.18 -4.40 -18.55
N MET A 89 14.98 -4.79 -18.16
CA MET A 89 13.86 -5.08 -19.06
C MET A 89 13.09 -3.80 -19.42
N PHE A 90 12.20 -3.89 -20.42
CA PHE A 90 11.44 -2.75 -20.95
C PHE A 90 10.65 -1.94 -19.90
N HIS A 91 10.26 -2.55 -18.79
CA HIS A 91 9.50 -1.90 -17.73
C HIS A 91 10.33 -1.51 -16.49
N ASP A 92 11.65 -1.71 -16.54
CA ASP A 92 12.59 -1.41 -15.47
C ASP A 92 13.05 0.05 -15.59
N HIS A 93 12.29 0.95 -14.95
CA HIS A 93 12.34 2.38 -15.23
C HIS A 93 13.42 3.12 -14.47
N VAL A 94 13.74 2.68 -13.25
CA VAL A 94 14.71 3.34 -12.37
C VAL A 94 15.52 2.31 -11.60
N ASP A 95 16.83 2.49 -11.59
CA ASP A 95 17.77 1.74 -10.75
C ASP A 95 18.46 2.68 -9.77
N ILE A 96 18.58 2.26 -8.51
CA ILE A 96 19.29 2.98 -7.45
C ILE A 96 20.50 2.13 -7.05
N HIS A 97 21.68 2.70 -7.27
CA HIS A 97 22.96 2.09 -6.96
C HIS A 97 23.45 2.60 -5.61
N PHE A 98 24.03 1.70 -4.82
CA PHE A 98 24.55 2.01 -3.49
C PHE A 98 26.03 1.65 -3.43
N ALA A 99 26.85 2.55 -2.90
CA ALA A 99 28.28 2.38 -2.81
C ALA A 99 28.63 1.15 -1.95
N GLY A 100 29.43 0.24 -2.51
CA GLY A 100 29.87 -0.98 -1.82
C GLY A 100 28.80 -2.09 -1.70
N LEU A 101 27.59 -1.87 -2.24
CA LEU A 101 26.53 -2.88 -2.23
C LEU A 101 26.53 -3.63 -3.57
N ASN A 102 26.79 -4.95 -3.56
CA ASN A 102 26.79 -5.78 -4.77
C ASN A 102 25.37 -6.16 -5.24
N LYS A 103 24.45 -5.20 -5.26
CA LYS A 103 23.08 -5.32 -5.77
C LYS A 103 22.46 -3.95 -5.98
N VAL A 104 21.54 -3.90 -6.92
CA VAL A 104 20.86 -2.68 -7.36
C VAL A 104 19.40 -2.75 -6.95
N LEU A 105 18.87 -1.67 -6.36
CA LEU A 105 17.44 -1.57 -6.09
C LEU A 105 16.74 -1.09 -7.36
N ARG A 106 15.94 -1.96 -7.96
CA ARG A 106 15.27 -1.72 -9.24
C ARG A 106 13.78 -1.46 -9.05
N TYR A 107 13.28 -0.45 -9.72
CA TYR A 107 11.87 -0.11 -9.82
C TYR A 107 11.31 -0.47 -11.19
N THR A 108 10.31 -1.35 -11.19
CA THR A 108 9.62 -1.80 -12.41
C THR A 108 8.16 -1.38 -12.34
N ASP A 109 7.60 -0.76 -13.39
CA ASP A 109 6.16 -0.46 -13.45
C ASP A 109 5.60 -0.51 -14.88
N PRO A 110 4.98 -1.63 -15.30
CA PRO A 110 4.43 -1.78 -16.64
C PRO A 110 3.39 -0.71 -17.04
N ARG A 111 2.61 -0.20 -16.08
CA ARG A 111 1.54 0.77 -16.35
C ARG A 111 1.95 2.22 -16.10
N ARG A 112 3.13 2.44 -15.50
CA ARG A 112 3.67 3.78 -15.16
C ARG A 112 2.70 4.62 -14.34
N PHE A 113 1.98 4.00 -13.41
CA PHE A 113 1.04 4.66 -12.50
C PHE A 113 1.62 4.91 -11.11
N GLY A 114 2.82 4.38 -10.84
CA GLY A 114 3.58 4.79 -9.68
C GLY A 114 4.23 6.16 -9.84
N ALA A 115 5.05 6.50 -8.87
CA ALA A 115 5.71 7.80 -8.77
C ALA A 115 7.03 7.67 -8.02
N MET A 116 8.01 8.49 -8.41
CA MET A 116 9.23 8.78 -7.66
C MET A 116 9.36 10.29 -7.59
N LEU A 117 9.31 10.84 -6.38
CA LEU A 117 9.24 12.27 -6.11
C LEU A 117 10.32 12.64 -5.09
N TRP A 118 10.63 13.94 -5.00
CA TRP A 118 11.60 14.46 -4.05
C TRP A 118 10.95 15.49 -3.12
N GLN A 119 11.32 15.47 -1.84
CA GLN A 119 10.87 16.47 -0.87
C GLN A 119 11.98 16.75 0.13
N GLU A 120 12.38 18.02 0.25
CA GLU A 120 13.27 18.49 1.31
C GLU A 120 12.49 18.68 2.61
N GLY A 121 13.17 18.52 3.75
CA GLY A 121 12.55 18.62 5.08
C GLY A 121 11.58 17.48 5.40
N ASP A 122 10.50 17.77 6.11
CA ASP A 122 9.49 16.76 6.45
C ASP A 122 8.65 16.38 5.23
N TRP A 123 8.92 15.18 4.71
CA TRP A 123 8.24 14.66 3.53
C TRP A 123 6.75 14.41 3.71
N GLN A 124 6.25 14.37 4.95
CA GLN A 124 4.82 14.28 5.21
C GLN A 124 4.07 15.57 4.86
N LEU A 125 4.77 16.70 4.67
CA LEU A 125 4.20 17.96 4.21
C LEU A 125 4.02 18.03 2.69
N HIS A 126 4.55 17.05 1.93
CA HIS A 126 4.36 16.98 0.49
C HIS A 126 2.87 17.01 0.12
N GLU A 127 2.49 17.73 -0.95
CA GLU A 127 1.09 18.02 -1.30
C GLU A 127 0.20 16.77 -1.45
N LEU A 128 0.78 15.65 -1.90
CA LEU A 128 0.11 14.36 -2.06
C LEU A 128 -0.09 13.58 -0.75
N ILE A 129 0.52 14.02 0.35
CA ILE A 129 0.60 13.30 1.63
C ILE A 129 0.01 14.10 2.79
N SER A 130 0.17 15.43 2.80
CA SER A 130 -0.20 16.30 3.92
C SER A 130 -1.68 16.26 4.30
N HIS A 131 -2.55 15.88 3.37
CA HIS A 131 -3.99 15.80 3.56
C HIS A 131 -4.50 14.38 3.89
N LEU A 132 -3.61 13.41 4.08
CA LEU A 132 -3.97 12.01 4.33
C LEU A 132 -4.51 11.79 5.75
N GLY A 133 -5.50 10.91 5.87
CA GLY A 133 -6.07 10.46 7.14
C GLY A 133 -5.10 9.60 7.98
N PRO A 134 -5.46 9.23 9.21
CA PRO A 134 -4.58 8.49 10.11
C PRO A 134 -4.15 7.14 9.54
N GLU A 135 -3.02 6.62 10.03
CA GLU A 135 -2.62 5.23 9.82
C GLU A 135 -3.62 4.28 10.49
N PRO A 136 -4.07 3.20 9.83
CA PRO A 136 -5.12 2.33 10.37
C PRO A 136 -4.65 1.50 11.57
N LEU A 137 -3.34 1.27 11.74
CA LEU A 137 -2.76 0.44 12.80
C LEU A 137 -2.28 1.24 14.02
N THR A 138 -2.60 2.53 14.10
CA THR A 138 -2.27 3.37 15.25
C THR A 138 -3.52 3.72 16.06
N ASP A 139 -3.33 4.25 17.27
CA ASP A 139 -4.43 4.68 18.14
C ASP A 139 -5.20 5.88 17.59
N ALA A 140 -4.60 6.64 16.66
CA ALA A 140 -5.27 7.73 15.96
C ALA A 140 -6.44 7.25 15.09
N PHE A 141 -6.39 6.00 14.61
CA PHE A 141 -7.53 5.35 13.98
C PHE A 141 -8.29 4.51 15.02
N ASN A 142 -9.29 5.14 15.61
CA ASN A 142 -10.17 4.54 16.61
C ASN A 142 -11.64 4.77 16.25
N MET A 143 -12.51 4.19 17.06
CA MET A 143 -13.94 4.20 16.82
C MET A 143 -14.55 5.61 16.96
N GLU A 144 -14.13 6.40 17.95
CA GLU A 144 -14.57 7.79 18.13
C GLU A 144 -14.26 8.62 16.87
N TYR A 145 -13.02 8.55 16.39
CA TYR A 145 -12.58 9.21 15.16
C TYR A 145 -13.46 8.80 13.96
N LEU A 146 -13.65 7.50 13.75
CA LEU A 146 -14.38 7.01 12.58
C LEU A 146 -15.87 7.38 12.65
N TYR A 147 -16.47 7.31 13.83
CA TYR A 147 -17.87 7.69 14.06
C TYR A 147 -18.10 9.17 13.75
N GLU A 148 -17.25 10.07 14.24
CA GLU A 148 -17.36 11.51 13.96
C GLU A 148 -17.17 11.82 12.47
N LYS A 149 -16.22 11.15 11.79
CA LYS A 149 -16.03 11.31 10.35
C LYS A 149 -17.22 10.79 9.53
N ALA A 150 -17.87 9.73 10.00
CA ALA A 150 -18.99 9.07 9.32
C ALA A 150 -20.34 9.79 9.54
N LYS A 151 -20.48 10.59 10.61
CA LYS A 151 -21.72 11.27 10.97
C LYS A 151 -22.30 12.06 9.80
N GLY A 152 -23.57 11.80 9.47
CA GLY A 152 -24.29 12.46 8.37
C GLY A 152 -23.86 12.04 6.95
N ARG A 153 -22.88 11.15 6.80
CA ARG A 153 -22.40 10.71 5.47
C ARG A 153 -23.38 9.71 4.85
N LYS A 154 -23.90 10.07 3.68
CA LYS A 154 -24.80 9.23 2.88
C LYS A 154 -24.07 8.23 1.98
N GLN A 155 -22.77 8.44 1.74
CA GLN A 155 -21.97 7.55 0.89
C GLN A 155 -21.85 6.15 1.52
N ALA A 156 -21.69 5.14 0.68
CA ALA A 156 -21.55 3.76 1.12
C ALA A 156 -20.28 3.57 1.96
N ILE A 157 -20.35 2.79 3.04
CA ILE A 157 -19.25 2.56 3.99
C ILE A 157 -17.98 2.04 3.32
N LYS A 158 -18.13 1.18 2.29
CA LYS A 158 -16.98 0.72 1.51
C LYS A 158 -16.25 1.88 0.82
N GLN A 159 -16.98 2.76 0.15
CA GLN A 159 -16.36 3.90 -0.52
C GLN A 159 -15.77 4.90 0.49
N PHE A 160 -16.43 5.07 1.64
CA PHE A 160 -15.95 5.89 2.74
C PHE A 160 -14.63 5.44 3.32
N ILE A 161 -14.48 4.15 3.64
CA ILE A 161 -13.25 3.66 4.27
C ILE A 161 -12.07 3.60 3.28
N MET A 162 -12.35 3.53 1.98
CA MET A 162 -11.33 3.51 0.93
C MET A 162 -10.81 4.90 0.56
N ASP A 163 -11.43 5.96 1.07
CA ASP A 163 -10.92 7.32 0.92
C ASP A 163 -9.72 7.54 1.85
N SER A 164 -8.56 7.79 1.24
CA SER A 164 -7.31 7.99 1.98
C SER A 164 -7.29 9.26 2.83
N LYS A 165 -8.27 10.18 2.68
CA LYS A 165 -8.51 11.30 3.61
C LYS A 165 -9.20 10.87 4.91
N ILE A 166 -9.91 9.74 4.89
CA ILE A 166 -10.58 9.16 6.06
C ILE A 166 -9.65 8.21 6.78
N VAL A 167 -9.01 7.29 6.07
CA VAL A 167 -7.97 6.42 6.63
C VAL A 167 -7.09 5.94 5.48
N VAL A 168 -5.78 5.95 5.67
CA VAL A 168 -4.89 5.51 4.61
C VAL A 168 -4.82 3.99 4.54
N GLY A 169 -4.37 3.48 3.40
CA GLY A 169 -3.92 2.10 3.30
C GLY A 169 -4.99 1.04 3.09
N VAL A 170 -6.23 1.31 3.48
CA VAL A 170 -7.39 0.43 3.21
C VAL A 170 -7.82 0.59 1.75
N GLY A 171 -7.48 -0.36 0.89
CA GLY A 171 -7.91 -0.37 -0.51
C GLY A 171 -9.06 -1.35 -0.75
N ASN A 172 -9.17 -1.83 -2.00
CA ASN A 172 -10.33 -2.60 -2.42
C ASN A 172 -10.36 -3.98 -1.74
N ILE A 173 -9.21 -4.65 -1.63
CA ILE A 173 -9.14 -6.00 -1.07
C ILE A 173 -9.53 -5.95 0.40
N TYR A 174 -8.77 -5.17 1.19
CA TYR A 174 -8.92 -5.16 2.64
C TYR A 174 -10.23 -4.50 3.10
N ALA A 175 -10.82 -3.59 2.32
CA ALA A 175 -12.16 -3.09 2.60
C ALA A 175 -13.23 -4.19 2.47
N ASN A 176 -13.17 -5.05 1.44
CA ASN A 176 -14.13 -6.15 1.30
C ASN A 176 -13.97 -7.15 2.46
N GLU A 177 -12.74 -7.56 2.76
CA GLU A 177 -12.43 -8.52 3.82
C GLU A 177 -12.84 -8.01 5.20
N ALA A 178 -12.51 -6.76 5.54
CA ALA A 178 -12.87 -6.18 6.83
C ALA A 178 -14.39 -5.99 6.98
N LEU A 179 -15.10 -5.60 5.91
CA LEU A 179 -16.56 -5.48 5.94
C LEU A 179 -17.25 -6.83 6.09
N PHE A 180 -16.71 -7.88 5.47
CA PHE A 180 -17.19 -9.24 5.65
C PHE A 180 -16.98 -9.72 7.08
N MET A 181 -15.78 -9.54 7.61
CA MET A 181 -15.43 -9.89 8.99
C MET A 181 -16.31 -9.14 10.02
N ALA A 182 -16.61 -7.87 9.76
CA ALA A 182 -17.49 -7.05 10.61
C ALA A 182 -19.00 -7.32 10.40
N GLY A 183 -19.38 -8.16 9.44
CA GLY A 183 -20.78 -8.41 9.10
C GLY A 183 -21.53 -7.16 8.60
N ILE A 184 -20.83 -6.18 8.02
CA ILE A 184 -21.43 -4.92 7.54
C ILE A 184 -21.65 -4.98 6.04
N ARG A 185 -22.87 -4.66 5.58
CA ARG A 185 -23.17 -4.59 4.15
C ARG A 185 -22.39 -3.43 3.50
N PRO A 186 -21.64 -3.66 2.40
CA PRO A 186 -20.75 -2.64 1.83
C PRO A 186 -21.48 -1.44 1.22
N THR A 187 -22.78 -1.58 0.94
CA THR A 187 -23.64 -0.51 0.41
C THR A 187 -24.30 0.33 1.50
N ARG A 188 -24.17 -0.03 2.78
CA ARG A 188 -24.79 0.72 3.88
C ARG A 188 -24.17 2.11 3.97
N ALA A 189 -25.00 3.14 4.15
CA ALA A 189 -24.52 4.50 4.33
C ALA A 189 -23.63 4.57 5.59
N ALA A 190 -22.44 5.18 5.46
CA ALA A 190 -21.47 5.25 6.55
C ALA A 190 -22.05 5.90 7.81
N GLY A 191 -22.85 6.96 7.65
CA GLY A 191 -23.52 7.65 8.76
C GLY A 191 -24.67 6.88 9.41
N ASN A 192 -25.09 5.75 8.85
CA ASN A 192 -26.17 4.89 9.37
C ASN A 192 -25.64 3.62 10.05
N ILE A 193 -24.36 3.58 10.39
CA ILE A 193 -23.74 2.48 11.15
C ILE A 193 -23.63 2.93 12.60
N SER A 194 -24.13 2.09 13.52
CA SER A 194 -24.07 2.39 14.95
C SER A 194 -22.63 2.43 15.45
N LYS A 195 -22.40 3.24 16.49
CA LYS A 195 -21.10 3.39 17.17
C LYS A 195 -20.49 2.03 17.54
N ALA A 196 -21.29 1.12 18.12
CA ALA A 196 -20.86 -0.23 18.47
C ALA A 196 -20.41 -1.07 17.25
N ARG A 197 -21.09 -0.95 16.11
CA ARG A 197 -20.71 -1.68 14.88
C ARG A 197 -19.47 -1.08 14.22
N LEU A 198 -19.28 0.24 14.30
CA LEU A 198 -18.03 0.88 13.87
C LEU A 198 -16.85 0.45 14.73
N ASN A 199 -17.06 0.23 16.04
CA ASN A 199 -16.02 -0.33 16.91
C ASN A 199 -15.51 -1.66 16.38
N VAL A 200 -16.44 -2.61 16.14
CA VAL A 200 -16.11 -3.92 15.55
C VAL A 200 -15.41 -3.75 14.20
N PHE A 201 -15.87 -2.80 13.37
CA PHE A 201 -15.28 -2.58 12.06
C PHE A 201 -13.83 -2.07 12.11
N VAL A 202 -13.53 -1.13 13.02
CA VAL A 202 -12.16 -0.64 13.24
C VAL A 202 -11.24 -1.80 13.63
N GLU A 203 -11.66 -2.63 14.58
CA GLU A 203 -10.89 -3.81 14.99
C GLU A 203 -10.70 -4.79 13.83
N CYS A 204 -11.75 -5.05 13.03
CA CYS A 204 -11.65 -5.91 11.86
C CYS A 204 -10.65 -5.37 10.83
N ILE A 205 -10.63 -4.06 10.57
CA ILE A 205 -9.65 -3.44 9.66
C ILE A 205 -8.24 -3.67 10.20
N LYS A 206 -8.01 -3.39 11.49
CA LYS A 206 -6.71 -3.57 12.14
C LYS A 206 -6.24 -5.02 12.04
N SER A 207 -7.09 -5.98 12.40
CA SER A 207 -6.76 -7.40 12.34
C SER A 207 -6.44 -7.89 10.93
N VAL A 208 -7.27 -7.52 9.94
CA VAL A 208 -7.06 -7.94 8.54
C VAL A 208 -5.76 -7.38 7.98
N LEU A 209 -5.46 -6.10 8.22
CA LEU A 209 -4.22 -5.48 7.76
C LEU A 209 -2.99 -6.04 8.49
N ALA A 210 -3.06 -6.24 9.80
CA ALA A 210 -1.96 -6.81 10.58
C ALA A 210 -1.62 -8.24 10.12
N ALA A 211 -2.63 -9.09 9.96
CA ALA A 211 -2.47 -10.45 9.45
C ALA A 211 -1.87 -10.46 8.04
N ALA A 212 -2.30 -9.54 7.17
CA ALA A 212 -1.75 -9.40 5.84
C ALA A 212 -0.27 -8.99 5.86
N ILE A 213 0.14 -8.06 6.73
CA ILE A 213 1.54 -7.66 6.89
C ILE A 213 2.38 -8.83 7.38
N GLU A 214 1.89 -9.59 8.36
CA GLU A 214 2.56 -10.76 8.91
C GLU A 214 2.80 -11.83 7.84
N GLN A 215 1.76 -12.19 7.07
CA GLN A 215 1.84 -13.13 5.95
C GLN A 215 2.78 -12.65 4.82
N GLY A 216 2.81 -11.34 4.56
CA GLY A 216 3.76 -10.78 3.61
C GLY A 216 5.20 -10.86 4.14
N GLY A 217 5.38 -10.65 5.44
CA GLY A 217 6.67 -10.77 6.12
C GLY A 217 7.23 -12.19 6.14
N THR A 218 6.39 -13.22 6.29
CA THR A 218 6.84 -14.62 6.16
C THR A 218 7.31 -14.90 4.74
N THR A 219 6.57 -14.42 3.75
CA THR A 219 6.92 -14.59 2.33
C THR A 219 8.25 -13.91 1.97
N LEU A 220 8.59 -12.76 2.58
CA LEU A 220 9.90 -12.12 2.38
C LEU A 220 11.09 -13.00 2.80
N LYS A 221 10.94 -13.81 3.86
CA LYS A 221 12.01 -14.73 4.29
C LYS A 221 12.31 -15.78 3.22
N ASP A 222 11.27 -16.18 2.49
CA ASP A 222 11.37 -17.20 1.45
C ASP A 222 11.73 -16.61 0.07
N PHE A 223 11.34 -15.35 -0.20
CA PHE A 223 11.53 -14.65 -1.50
C PHE A 223 12.95 -14.25 -1.84
N VAL A 224 13.87 -14.28 -0.88
CA VAL A 224 15.31 -14.01 -1.14
C VAL A 224 15.95 -15.15 -1.95
N SER A 225 15.21 -16.23 -2.23
CA SER A 225 15.68 -17.40 -2.96
C SER A 225 15.21 -17.40 -4.43
N GLY A 226 16.04 -16.89 -5.35
CA GLY A 226 16.23 -17.54 -6.67
C GLY A 226 15.59 -16.94 -7.93
N GLU A 227 14.32 -16.51 -7.95
CA GLU A 227 13.60 -16.30 -9.24
C GLU A 227 13.11 -14.88 -9.56
N GLY A 228 13.63 -13.86 -8.89
CA GLY A 228 13.76 -12.49 -9.45
C GLY A 228 12.50 -11.72 -9.88
N LYS A 229 11.28 -12.25 -9.71
CA LYS A 229 10.03 -11.54 -9.99
C LYS A 229 9.16 -11.49 -8.74
N PRO A 230 8.93 -10.30 -8.13
CA PRO A 230 8.01 -10.18 -7.02
C PRO A 230 6.57 -10.37 -7.52
N GLY A 231 6.00 -11.54 -7.25
CA GLY A 231 4.55 -11.66 -7.08
C GLY A 231 4.18 -11.17 -5.69
N TYR A 232 3.09 -10.41 -5.56
CA TYR A 232 2.51 -10.20 -4.23
C TYR A 232 2.13 -11.57 -3.66
N PHE A 233 2.46 -11.79 -2.39
CA PHE A 233 2.18 -13.04 -1.69
C PHE A 233 0.70 -13.41 -1.79
N LYS A 234 0.41 -14.71 -1.89
CA LYS A 234 -0.97 -15.20 -1.96
C LYS A 234 -1.58 -15.15 -0.57
N GLN A 235 -2.68 -14.42 -0.45
CA GLN A 235 -3.48 -14.37 0.77
C GLN A 235 -4.69 -15.30 0.70
N GLU A 236 -5.07 -15.83 1.85
CA GLU A 236 -6.36 -16.50 2.00
C GLU A 236 -7.48 -15.46 2.14
N LEU A 237 -8.15 -15.16 1.02
CA LEU A 237 -9.24 -14.18 0.96
C LEU A 237 -10.60 -14.85 1.20
N LYS A 238 -11.43 -14.25 2.06
CA LYS A 238 -12.74 -14.80 2.43
C LYS A 238 -13.84 -14.41 1.45
N VAL A 239 -13.72 -13.24 0.81
CA VAL A 239 -14.73 -12.74 -0.14
C VAL A 239 -14.15 -12.13 -1.40
N TYR A 240 -13.03 -11.41 -1.33
CA TYR A 240 -12.51 -10.68 -2.49
C TYR A 240 -12.15 -11.62 -3.64
N GLY A 241 -12.61 -11.31 -4.85
CA GLY A 241 -12.36 -12.14 -6.05
C GLY A 241 -13.10 -13.48 -6.06
N ARG A 242 -14.03 -13.70 -5.13
CA ARG A 242 -14.77 -14.96 -4.97
C ARG A 242 -16.26 -14.82 -5.31
N ALA A 243 -16.58 -14.02 -6.33
CA ALA A 243 -17.96 -13.90 -6.83
C ALA A 243 -18.54 -15.29 -7.16
N ASP A 244 -19.82 -15.49 -6.86
CA ASP A 244 -20.58 -16.74 -7.06
C ASP A 244 -20.08 -17.97 -6.29
N GLN A 245 -18.94 -17.88 -5.60
CA GLN A 245 -18.45 -18.95 -4.73
C GLN A 245 -19.22 -19.02 -3.41
N PRO A 246 -19.26 -20.19 -2.74
CA PRO A 246 -19.91 -20.31 -1.44
C PRO A 246 -19.17 -19.49 -0.37
N CYS A 247 -19.95 -18.72 0.40
CA CYS A 247 -19.47 -18.02 1.58
C CYS A 247 -18.81 -19.00 2.57
N VAL A 248 -17.64 -18.66 3.10
CA VAL A 248 -16.90 -19.55 4.01
C VAL A 248 -17.68 -19.87 5.30
N ILE A 249 -18.56 -18.97 5.74
CA ILE A 249 -19.38 -19.09 6.96
C ILE A 249 -20.71 -19.80 6.66
N CYS A 250 -21.58 -19.19 5.85
CA CYS A 250 -22.97 -19.66 5.69
C CYS A 250 -23.23 -20.45 4.41
N LYS A 251 -22.20 -20.66 3.57
CA LYS A 251 -22.27 -21.37 2.28
C LYS A 251 -23.16 -20.76 1.20
N ALA A 252 -23.95 -19.72 1.49
CA ALA A 252 -24.68 -18.97 0.49
C ALA A 252 -23.73 -18.37 -0.57
N PRO A 253 -24.16 -18.26 -1.85
CA PRO A 253 -23.33 -17.70 -2.90
C PRO A 253 -22.99 -16.24 -2.62
N LEU A 254 -21.72 -15.88 -2.80
CA LEU A 254 -21.23 -14.52 -2.68
C LEU A 254 -21.72 -13.68 -3.85
N LYS A 255 -22.14 -12.44 -3.56
CA LYS A 255 -22.64 -11.50 -4.57
C LYS A 255 -21.55 -10.52 -4.96
N GLU A 256 -21.46 -10.21 -6.24
CA GLU A 256 -20.64 -9.13 -6.75
C GLU A 256 -21.49 -7.92 -7.16
N ILE A 257 -21.05 -6.73 -6.80
CA ILE A 257 -21.58 -5.45 -7.28
C ILE A 257 -20.42 -4.52 -7.66
N ARG A 258 -20.72 -3.46 -8.41
CA ARG A 258 -19.76 -2.39 -8.69
C ARG A 258 -20.03 -1.17 -7.82
N GLN A 259 -19.02 -0.69 -7.08
CA GLN A 259 -19.07 0.56 -6.32
C GLN A 259 -17.87 1.42 -6.66
N GLY A 260 -18.11 2.63 -7.20
CA GLY A 260 -17.02 3.54 -7.59
C GLY A 260 -16.07 2.92 -8.63
N GLN A 261 -16.62 2.22 -9.63
CA GLN A 261 -15.87 1.48 -10.66
C GLN A 261 -14.96 0.35 -10.13
N ARG A 262 -15.19 -0.12 -8.90
CA ARG A 262 -14.46 -1.23 -8.29
C ARG A 262 -15.39 -2.39 -7.98
N SER A 263 -14.89 -3.61 -8.18
CA SER A 263 -15.57 -4.83 -7.76
C SER A 263 -15.70 -4.88 -6.24
N THR A 264 -16.90 -5.17 -5.77
CA THR A 264 -17.25 -5.45 -4.39
C THR A 264 -17.88 -6.83 -4.33
N VAL A 265 -17.27 -7.74 -3.56
CA VAL A 265 -17.81 -9.08 -3.31
C VAL A 265 -18.19 -9.19 -1.85
N TYR A 266 -19.40 -9.65 -1.56
CA TYR A 266 -19.94 -9.70 -0.21
C TYR A 266 -20.96 -10.82 -0.05
N CYS A 267 -21.18 -11.27 1.19
CA CYS A 267 -22.20 -12.26 1.53
C CYS A 267 -23.50 -11.55 1.95
N SER A 268 -24.59 -11.71 1.19
CA SER A 268 -25.87 -11.08 1.52
C SER A 268 -26.54 -11.63 2.78
N THR A 269 -26.11 -12.79 3.28
CA THR A 269 -26.64 -13.43 4.49
C THR A 269 -25.87 -12.99 5.74
N CYS A 270 -24.53 -12.98 5.66
CA CYS A 270 -23.66 -12.62 6.78
C CYS A 270 -23.55 -11.11 6.99
N GLN A 271 -23.78 -10.29 5.95
CA GLN A 271 -23.58 -8.84 6.01
C GLN A 271 -24.90 -8.07 5.92
N LYS A 272 -25.19 -7.25 6.95
CA LYS A 272 -26.42 -6.46 7.11
C LYS A 272 -26.14 -4.96 7.23
#